data_AF-A0A1W1D2Q5-F1
#
_entry.id   AF-A0A1W1D2Q5-F1
#
_cell.length_a   1.000
_cell.length_b   1.000
_cell.length_c   1.000
_cell.angle_alpha   90.00
_cell.angle_beta   90.00
_cell.angle_gamma   90.00
#
_symmetry.space_group_name_H-M   'P 1'
#
loop_
_entity.id
_entity.type
_entity.pdbx_description
1 polymer ?
#
loop_
_entity_poly.entity_id
_entity_poly.type
_entity_poly.pdbx_seq_one_letter_code
_entity_poly.pdbx_strand_id
1 'polypeptide(L)'
;MFDFLDSDWFNITLEIIFLILVIYDIKHYIQTKKQEYLLNIVLTIGFAIWTLLPYYHKYITWDEQVKQKVTKTFIQDYNQTLGRCMSDELFKEYSYEDYVALDKNSTKYQSFLKEEKEDCLDDSWF
;
A
#
# COMPACT_ATOMS: atom_id res chain seq x y z
N MET A 1 5.19 -6.45 12.55
CA MET A 1 5.45 -7.93 12.55
C MET A 1 5.24 -8.58 11.18
N PHE A 2 4.57 -7.92 10.25
CA PHE A 2 4.64 -8.28 8.83
C PHE A 2 4.92 -7.03 8.00
N ASP A 3 5.97 -6.29 8.37
CA ASP A 3 6.28 -4.97 7.80
C ASP A 3 6.69 -5.09 6.31
N PHE A 4 6.98 -6.31 5.84
CA PHE A 4 7.16 -6.60 4.42
C PHE A 4 5.86 -6.63 3.61
N LEU A 5 4.69 -6.80 4.23
CA LEU A 5 3.39 -6.80 3.54
C LEU A 5 2.95 -5.39 3.14
N ASP A 6 3.46 -4.36 3.83
CA ASP A 6 3.23 -2.94 3.50
C ASP A 6 4.26 -2.38 2.51
N SER A 7 5.23 -3.22 2.10
CA SER A 7 6.19 -2.85 1.06
C SER A 7 5.49 -2.80 -0.30
N ASP A 8 5.61 -1.65 -0.98
CA ASP A 8 5.14 -1.46 -2.36
C ASP A 8 5.64 -2.58 -3.29
N TRP A 9 6.84 -3.12 -3.03
CA TRP A 9 7.42 -4.22 -3.79
C TRP A 9 6.69 -5.56 -3.62
N PHE A 10 6.19 -5.84 -2.42
CA PHE A 10 5.42 -7.06 -2.15
C PHE A 10 4.09 -7.01 -2.91
N ASN A 11 3.40 -5.87 -2.86
CA ASN A 11 2.15 -5.66 -3.60
C ASN A 11 2.35 -5.79 -5.12
N ILE A 12 3.39 -5.15 -5.67
CA ILE A 12 3.75 -5.29 -7.08
C ILE A 12 4.05 -6.75 -7.44
N THR A 13 4.80 -7.47 -6.60
CA THR A 13 5.12 -8.89 -6.82
C THR A 13 3.87 -9.75 -6.82
N LEU A 14 2.95 -9.49 -5.89
CA LEU A 14 1.71 -10.24 -5.72
C LEU A 14 0.73 -10.00 -6.89
N GLU A 15 0.65 -8.76 -7.39
CA GLU A 15 -0.05 -8.43 -8.63
C GLU A 15 0.51 -9.18 -9.85
N ILE A 16 1.84 -9.24 -9.99
CA ILE A 16 2.50 -9.99 -11.07
C ILE A 16 2.14 -11.48 -10.99
N ILE A 17 2.16 -12.07 -9.79
CA ILE A 17 1.79 -13.47 -9.59
C ILE A 17 0.33 -13.72 -10.01
N PHE A 18 -0.60 -12.84 -9.63
CA PHE A 18 -2.00 -12.97 -10.07
C PHE A 18 -2.16 -12.89 -11.58
N LEU A 19 -1.46 -11.96 -12.24
CA LEU A 19 -1.48 -11.87 -13.70
C LEU A 19 -0.97 -13.16 -14.36
N ILE A 20 0.12 -13.73 -13.83
CA ILE A 20 0.67 -15.00 -14.34
C ILE A 20 -0.34 -16.13 -14.19
N LEU A 21 -0.98 -16.26 -13.02
CA LEU A 21 -1.99 -17.30 -12.77
C LEU A 21 -3.20 -17.16 -13.72
N VAL A 22 -3.72 -15.94 -13.87
CA VAL A 22 -4.83 -15.67 -14.78
C VAL A 22 -4.44 -15.98 -16.23
N ILE A 23 -3.27 -15.55 -16.69
CA ILE A 23 -2.79 -15.85 -18.06
C ILE A 23 -2.61 -17.36 -18.26
N TYR A 24 -2.06 -18.06 -17.27
CA TYR A 24 -1.88 -19.51 -17.30
C TYR A 24 -3.22 -20.24 -17.45
N ASP A 25 -4.21 -19.88 -16.64
CA ASP A 25 -5.55 -20.47 -16.68
C ASP A 25 -6.31 -20.10 -17.96
N ILE A 26 -6.18 -18.87 -18.47
CA ILE A 26 -6.74 -18.47 -19.77
C ILE A 26 -6.15 -19.34 -20.89
N LYS A 27 -4.83 -19.52 -20.90
CA LYS A 27 -4.15 -20.33 -21.91
C LYS A 27 -4.64 -21.78 -21.86
N HIS A 28 -4.75 -22.36 -20.67
CA HIS A 28 -5.24 -23.73 -20.49
C HIS A 28 -6.73 -23.88 -20.80
N TYR A 29 -7.54 -22.86 -20.51
CA TYR A 29 -8.93 -22.80 -20.90
C TYR A 29 -9.09 -22.80 -22.43
N ILE A 30 -8.29 -22.02 -23.15
CA ILE A 30 -8.34 -21.98 -24.62
C ILE A 30 -7.99 -23.35 -25.22
N GLN A 31 -7.01 -24.05 -24.64
CA GLN A 31 -6.55 -25.36 -25.11
C GLN A 31 -7.52 -26.50 -24.79
N THR A 32 -8.05 -26.54 -23.57
CA THR A 32 -8.83 -27.69 -23.06
C THR A 32 -10.33 -27.47 -23.04
N LYS A 33 -10.79 -26.20 -23.05
CA LYS A 33 -12.18 -25.77 -22.88
C LYS A 33 -12.87 -26.28 -21.61
N LYS A 34 -12.09 -26.73 -20.61
CA LYS A 34 -12.63 -27.19 -19.32
C LYS A 34 -13.12 -26.01 -18.48
N GLN A 35 -14.30 -26.16 -17.89
CA GLN A 35 -14.91 -25.12 -17.03
C GLN A 35 -14.16 -24.90 -15.71
N GLU A 36 -13.35 -25.86 -15.27
CA GLU A 36 -12.50 -25.74 -14.08
C GLU A 36 -11.59 -24.51 -14.17
N TYR A 37 -11.02 -24.21 -15.34
CA TYR A 37 -10.17 -23.03 -15.53
C TYR A 37 -10.93 -21.72 -15.47
N LEU A 38 -12.21 -21.69 -15.89
CA LEU A 38 -13.07 -20.51 -15.72
C LEU A 38 -13.33 -20.24 -14.23
N LEU A 39 -13.60 -21.28 -13.46
CA LEU A 39 -13.79 -21.18 -12.03
C LEU A 39 -12.51 -20.73 -11.32
N ASN A 40 -11.35 -21.25 -11.71
CA ASN A 40 -10.05 -20.80 -11.20
C ASN A 40 -9.77 -19.32 -11.50
N ILE A 41 -10.10 -18.83 -12.70
CA ILE A 41 -9.95 -17.42 -13.05
C ILE A 41 -10.83 -16.54 -12.14
N VAL A 42 -12.11 -16.89 -11.96
CA VAL A 42 -13.02 -16.12 -11.10
C VAL A 42 -12.55 -16.13 -9.66
N LEU A 43 -12.11 -17.28 -9.14
CA LEU A 43 -11.56 -17.40 -7.79
C LEU A 43 -10.28 -16.57 -7.63
N THR A 44 -9.38 -16.61 -8.61
CA THR A 44 -8.12 -15.85 -8.59
C THR A 44 -8.39 -14.35 -8.58
N ILE A 45 -9.32 -13.88 -9.42
CA ILE A 45 -9.73 -12.48 -9.43
C ILE A 45 -10.38 -12.08 -8.09
N GLY A 46 -11.29 -12.91 -7.57
CA GLY A 46 -11.95 -12.65 -6.30
C GLY A 46 -10.95 -12.59 -5.13
N PHE A 47 -9.97 -13.50 -5.13
CA PHE A 47 -8.91 -13.50 -4.13
C PHE A 47 -7.98 -12.28 -4.28
N ALA A 48 -7.61 -11.90 -5.51
CA ALA A 48 -6.80 -10.72 -5.77
C ALA A 48 -7.47 -9.43 -5.27
N ILE A 49 -8.78 -9.28 -5.54
CA ILE A 49 -9.56 -8.16 -5.00
C ILE A 49 -9.55 -8.23 -3.47
N TRP A 50 -9.86 -9.37 -2.87
CA TRP A 50 -9.92 -9.49 -1.42
C TRP A 50 -8.58 -9.16 -0.73
N THR A 51 -7.45 -9.59 -1.29
CA THR A 51 -6.12 -9.30 -0.74
C THR A 51 -5.66 -7.86 -0.96
N LEU A 52 -5.93 -7.28 -2.14
CA LEU A 52 -5.38 -5.96 -2.52
C LEU A 52 -6.28 -4.80 -2.11
N LEU A 53 -7.60 -5.01 -1.97
CA LEU A 53 -8.57 -3.96 -1.63
C LEU A 53 -8.30 -3.20 -0.31
N PRO A 54 -7.91 -3.83 0.82
CA PRO A 54 -7.56 -3.08 2.02
C PRO A 54 -6.36 -2.15 1.83
N TYR A 55 -5.38 -2.54 1.01
CA TYR A 55 -4.21 -1.70 0.68
C TYR A 55 -4.61 -0.50 -0.17
N TYR A 56 -5.38 -0.74 -1.22
CA TYR A 56 -5.88 0.31 -2.10
C TYR A 56 -6.76 1.32 -1.34
N HIS A 57 -7.58 0.88 -0.40
CA HIS A 57 -8.48 1.79 0.34
C HIS A 57 -7.72 2.78 1.23
N LYS A 58 -6.59 2.39 1.84
CA LYS A 58 -5.77 3.31 2.65
C LYS A 58 -5.07 4.36 1.77
N TYR A 59 -4.47 3.94 0.66
CA TYR A 59 -3.70 4.83 -0.21
C TYR A 59 -4.58 5.74 -1.12
N ILE A 60 -5.76 5.28 -1.54
CA ILE A 60 -6.65 5.99 -2.48
C ILE A 60 -7.60 6.99 -1.80
N THR A 61 -7.88 6.86 -0.50
CA THR A 61 -8.85 7.74 0.19
C THR A 61 -8.41 9.20 0.29
N TRP A 62 -7.13 9.48 0.09
CA TRP A 62 -6.58 10.83 0.15
C TRP A 62 -6.66 11.52 -1.21
N ASP A 63 -7.29 12.69 -1.23
CA ASP A 63 -7.27 13.58 -2.39
C ASP A 63 -5.84 14.06 -2.70
N GLU A 64 -5.49 14.06 -3.99
CA GLU A 64 -4.13 14.38 -4.47
C GLU A 64 -3.69 15.80 -4.08
N GLN A 65 -4.60 16.77 -4.04
CA GLN A 65 -4.27 18.14 -3.60
C GLN A 65 -3.98 18.19 -2.11
N VAL A 66 -4.65 17.35 -1.33
CA VAL A 66 -4.44 17.23 0.11
C VAL A 66 -3.11 16.53 0.40
N LYS A 67 -2.80 15.44 -0.32
CA LYS A 67 -1.48 14.77 -0.24
C LYS A 67 -0.36 15.77 -0.46
N GLN A 68 -0.43 16.54 -1.55
CA GLN A 68 0.58 17.55 -1.88
C GLN A 68 0.73 18.63 -0.81
N LYS A 69 -0.36 19.04 -0.14
CA LYS A 69 -0.29 20.00 0.96
C LYS A 69 0.42 19.40 2.18
N VAL A 70 0.05 18.18 2.58
CA VAL A 70 0.64 17.51 3.74
C VAL A 70 2.12 17.21 3.49
N THR A 71 2.47 16.65 2.34
CA THR A 71 3.88 16.45 1.96
C THR A 71 4.67 17.75 1.96
N LYS A 72 4.10 18.88 1.51
CA LYS A 72 4.77 20.18 1.61
C LYS A 72 5.02 20.61 3.05
N THR A 73 4.08 20.36 3.97
CA THR A 73 4.26 20.63 5.40
C THR A 73 5.41 19.79 5.96
N PHE A 74 5.42 18.48 5.69
CA PHE A 74 6.53 17.62 6.13
C PHE A 74 7.88 18.01 5.52
N ILE A 75 7.94 18.46 4.25
CA ILE A 75 9.18 18.98 3.63
C ILE A 75 9.59 20.34 4.21
N GLN A 76 8.68 21.10 4.82
CA GLN A 76 9.04 22.33 5.53
C GLN A 76 9.63 22.03 6.92
N ASP A 77 9.08 21.03 7.60
CA ASP A 77 9.51 20.62 8.93
C ASP A 77 10.78 19.75 8.90
N TYR A 78 11.02 19.04 7.80
CA TYR A 78 12.14 18.12 7.59
C TYR A 78 12.88 18.41 6.27
N ASN A 79 13.94 17.64 5.96
CA ASN A 79 14.56 17.72 4.65
C ASN A 79 13.65 17.10 3.57
N GLN A 80 13.94 17.37 2.28
CA GLN A 80 13.08 16.94 1.18
C GLN A 80 12.87 15.42 1.09
N THR A 81 13.91 14.62 1.37
CA THR A 81 13.86 13.15 1.28
C THR A 81 13.06 12.56 2.44
N LEU A 82 13.39 12.97 3.67
CA LEU A 82 12.74 12.53 4.90
C LEU A 82 11.27 12.95 4.92
N GLY A 83 10.97 14.20 4.54
CA GLY A 83 9.59 14.70 4.51
C GLY A 83 8.70 13.96 3.51
N ARG A 84 9.26 13.45 2.41
CA ARG A 84 8.51 12.60 1.47
C ARG A 84 8.25 11.22 2.05
N CYS A 85 9.29 10.56 2.55
CA CYS A 85 9.17 9.24 3.17
C CYS A 85 8.14 9.24 4.31
N MET A 86 8.26 10.17 5.24
CA MET A 86 7.32 10.31 6.36
C MET A 86 5.87 10.62 5.89
N SER A 87 5.70 11.41 4.83
CA SER A 87 4.35 11.68 4.30
C SER A 87 3.76 10.46 3.61
N ASP A 88 4.57 9.65 2.92
CA ASP A 88 4.12 8.44 2.24
C ASP A 88 3.68 7.38 3.25
N GLU A 89 4.44 7.18 4.32
CA GLU A 89 4.07 6.26 5.41
C GLU A 89 2.82 6.75 6.17
N LEU A 90 2.66 8.06 6.35
CA LEU A 90 1.42 8.63 6.90
C LEU A 90 0.20 8.27 6.02
N PHE A 91 0.33 8.32 4.70
CA PHE A 91 -0.76 8.00 3.78
C PHE A 91 -1.05 6.49 3.69
N LYS A 92 -0.07 5.64 4.01
CA LYS A 92 -0.24 4.18 4.08
C LYS A 92 -0.90 3.76 5.39
N GLU A 93 -0.59 4.41 6.50
CA GLU A 93 -1.10 4.02 7.81
C GLU A 93 -2.53 4.53 8.05
N TYR A 94 -2.81 5.79 7.69
CA TYR A 94 -4.08 6.46 8.01
C TYR A 94 -4.92 6.72 6.77
N SER A 95 -6.24 6.50 6.86
CA SER A 95 -7.17 7.10 5.90
C SER A 95 -7.28 8.62 6.15
N TYR A 96 -7.80 9.38 5.17
CA TYR A 96 -7.97 10.82 5.36
C TYR A 96 -8.91 11.15 6.53
N GLU A 97 -10.00 10.38 6.70
CA GLU A 97 -10.95 10.56 7.80
C GLU A 97 -10.30 10.30 9.16
N ASP A 98 -9.50 9.23 9.26
CA ASP A 98 -8.76 8.88 10.48
C ASP A 98 -7.70 9.93 10.80
N TYR A 99 -7.00 10.44 9.79
CA TYR A 99 -5.99 11.48 9.95
C TYR A 99 -6.59 12.80 10.45
N VAL A 100 -7.76 13.20 9.94
CA VAL A 100 -8.46 14.40 10.41
C VAL A 100 -8.98 14.23 11.83
N ALA A 101 -9.45 13.03 12.18
CA ALA A 101 -9.91 12.69 13.52
C ALA A 101 -8.77 12.45 14.52
N LEU A 102 -7.52 12.36 14.05
CA LEU A 102 -6.36 12.03 14.87
C LEU A 102 -6.00 13.15 15.85
N ASP A 103 -5.77 12.78 17.11
CA ASP A 103 -5.14 13.69 18.07
C ASP A 103 -3.61 13.72 17.85
N LYS A 104 -3.14 14.86 17.34
CA LYS A 104 -1.72 15.11 17.04
C LYS A 104 -0.84 15.20 18.30
N ASN A 105 -1.44 15.33 19.48
CA ASN A 105 -0.72 15.29 20.76
C ASN A 105 -0.78 13.91 21.42
N SER A 106 -1.48 12.94 20.82
CA SER A 106 -1.56 11.60 21.36
C SER A 106 -0.20 10.92 21.38
N THR A 107 0.06 10.12 22.43
CA THR A 107 1.28 9.30 22.53
C THR A 107 1.43 8.37 21.33
N LYS A 108 0.32 7.87 20.78
CA LYS A 108 0.32 6.99 19.60
C LYS A 108 0.87 7.69 18.36
N TYR A 109 0.44 8.91 18.08
CA TYR A 109 0.92 9.65 16.91
C TYR A 109 2.38 10.09 17.06
N GLN A 110 2.78 10.48 18.28
CA GLN A 110 4.17 10.84 18.56
C GLN A 110 5.12 9.63 18.46
N SER A 111 4.68 8.44 18.88
CA SER A 111 5.41 7.19 18.66
C SER A 111 5.55 6.88 17.18
N PHE A 112 4.46 6.94 16.42
CA PHE A 112 4.48 6.76 14.96
C PHE A 112 5.48 7.70 14.29
N LEU A 113 5.42 9.01 14.56
CA LEU A 113 6.37 9.97 13.96
C LEU A 113 7.83 9.69 14.32
N LYS A 114 8.09 9.07 15.46
CA LYS A 114 9.45 8.74 15.89
C LYS A 114 9.94 7.46 15.21
N GLU A 115 9.13 6.42 15.19
CA GLU A 115 9.41 5.14 14.54
C GLU A 115 9.65 5.35 13.04
N GLU A 116 8.71 5.99 12.34
CA GLU A 116 8.84 6.26 10.91
C GLU A 116 10.01 7.19 10.58
N LYS A 117 10.36 8.10 11.49
CA LYS A 117 11.55 8.94 11.29
C LYS A 117 12.83 8.12 11.39
N GLU A 118 12.90 7.16 12.31
CA GLU A 118 14.04 6.24 12.44
C GLU A 118 14.11 5.33 11.21
N ASP A 119 12.99 4.76 10.77
CA ASP A 119 12.93 3.89 9.60
C ASP A 119 13.24 4.64 8.29
N CYS A 120 12.75 5.87 8.11
CA CYS A 120 13.07 6.70 6.95
C CYS A 120 14.51 7.25 6.95
N LEU A 121 15.21 7.23 8.08
CA LEU A 121 16.62 7.63 8.20
C LEU A 121 17.56 6.44 8.14
N ASP A 122 17.06 5.24 8.40
CA ASP A 122 17.85 4.03 8.30
C ASP A 122 18.00 3.65 6.83
N ASP A 123 19.13 4.03 6.24
CA ASP A 123 19.56 3.60 4.90
C ASP A 123 19.77 2.06 4.83
N SER A 124 19.50 1.30 5.89
CA SER A 124 19.81 -0.14 6.03
C SER A 124 19.02 -1.08 5.12
N TRP A 125 18.03 -0.56 4.38
CA TRP A 125 17.34 -1.32 3.32
C TRP A 125 17.88 -1.02 1.91
N PHE A 126 19.12 -0.51 1.79
CA PHE A 126 19.94 -0.59 0.56
C PHE A 126 21.35 -1.14 0.84
#